data_AF-A0A7J4SVV3-F1
#
_entry.id   AF-A0A7J4SVV3-F1
#
_cell.length_a   1.000
_cell.length_b   1.000
_cell.length_c   1.000
_cell.angle_alpha   90.00
_cell.angle_beta   90.00
_cell.angle_gamma   90.00
#
_symmetry.space_group_name_H-M   'P 1'
#
loop_
_entity.id
_entity.type
_entity.pdbx_description
1 polymer ?
#
loop_
_entity_poly.entity_id
_entity_poly.type
_entity_poly.pdbx_seq_one_letter_code
_entity_poly.pdbx_strand_id
1 'polypeptide(L)'
;ELEEVLKEDGADLLLDDKSFSLELWLELIEHAQQQCPAFFRLIDRIEQDMEFGRPPALKDLVFEVDLENVVTKRANLFVFMHNLSKKSRTVVFRVQSPDFRPNQISMRYDLAPGKEMWWSSESLPIAIEGNEDVLGKMTGLLRDGTMAWQTLLPERFGEATVSVRLEEVSGDLLIGRQINVNVRNEFRRRLRRIVTLSTQVMGSLVITLATVLEMLEIFNV
;
A
#
# COMPACT_ATOMS: atom_id res chain seq x y z
N GLU A 1 -9.43 -15.21 -14.34
CA GLU A 1 -9.34 -13.88 -13.67
C GLU A 1 -8.43 -12.90 -14.41
N LEU A 2 -7.15 -13.22 -14.66
CA LEU A 2 -6.36 -12.47 -15.65
C LEU A 2 -7.04 -12.50 -17.03
N GLU A 3 -7.71 -13.61 -17.37
CA GLU A 3 -8.55 -13.82 -18.57
C GLU A 3 -9.63 -12.76 -18.84
N GLU A 4 -10.21 -12.12 -17.82
CA GLU A 4 -11.25 -11.09 -18.03
C GLU A 4 -10.65 -9.76 -18.55
N VAL A 5 -9.38 -9.52 -18.27
CA VAL A 5 -8.63 -8.32 -18.69
C VAL A 5 -7.64 -8.64 -19.83
N LEU A 6 -7.22 -9.90 -19.90
CA LEU A 6 -6.15 -10.45 -20.72
C LEU A 6 -6.61 -11.82 -21.21
N LYS A 7 -7.30 -11.86 -22.37
CA LYS A 7 -7.72 -13.13 -23.02
C LYS A 7 -6.58 -14.14 -23.02
N GLU A 8 -6.86 -15.44 -22.96
CA GLU A 8 -5.84 -16.52 -23.02
C GLU A 8 -4.77 -16.25 -24.08
N ASP A 9 -5.19 -15.91 -25.31
CA ASP A 9 -4.28 -15.54 -26.41
C ASP A 9 -3.30 -14.40 -26.08
N GLY A 10 -3.73 -13.42 -25.27
CA GLY A 10 -2.93 -12.28 -24.83
C GLY A 10 -2.09 -12.58 -23.59
N ALA A 11 -2.55 -13.46 -22.71
CA ALA A 11 -1.79 -13.95 -21.58
C ALA A 11 -0.61 -14.80 -22.07
N ASP A 12 -0.85 -15.69 -23.01
CA ASP A 12 0.19 -16.48 -23.68
C ASP A 12 1.19 -15.57 -24.40
N LEU A 13 0.72 -14.54 -25.10
CA LEU A 13 1.59 -13.55 -25.76
C LEU A 13 2.48 -12.77 -24.78
N LEU A 14 1.98 -12.45 -23.58
CA LEU A 14 2.77 -11.79 -22.55
C LEU A 14 3.72 -12.75 -21.84
N LEU A 15 3.33 -14.01 -21.65
CA LEU A 15 4.16 -15.01 -20.96
C LEU A 15 5.23 -15.61 -21.88
N ASP A 16 4.96 -15.68 -23.20
CA ASP A 16 5.91 -16.15 -24.21
C ASP A 16 6.84 -15.04 -24.74
N ASP A 17 6.54 -13.76 -24.48
CA ASP A 17 7.41 -12.64 -24.87
C ASP A 17 8.65 -12.59 -23.97
N LYS A 18 9.83 -12.63 -24.61
CA LYS A 18 11.13 -12.60 -23.90
C LYS A 18 11.32 -11.36 -23.03
N SER A 19 10.58 -10.28 -23.27
CA SER A 19 10.66 -9.03 -22.52
C SER A 19 9.91 -9.11 -21.20
N PHE A 20 8.95 -10.02 -21.03
CA PHE A 20 8.14 -10.22 -19.82
C PHE A 20 8.54 -11.50 -19.09
N SER A 21 9.84 -11.61 -18.81
CA SER A 21 10.37 -12.73 -18.05
C SER A 21 9.79 -12.76 -16.63
N LEU A 22 9.81 -13.94 -16.00
CA LEU A 22 9.48 -14.09 -14.57
C LEU A 22 10.31 -13.14 -13.70
N GLU A 23 11.57 -12.91 -14.06
CA GLU A 23 12.46 -11.97 -13.37
C GLU A 23 11.90 -10.54 -13.40
N LEU A 24 11.41 -10.06 -14.55
CA LEU A 24 10.78 -8.74 -14.64
C LEU A 24 9.52 -8.67 -13.77
N TRP A 25 8.68 -9.71 -13.75
CA TRP A 25 7.51 -9.74 -12.89
C TRP A 25 7.86 -9.65 -11.41
N LEU A 26 8.90 -10.38 -10.98
CA LEU A 26 9.40 -10.32 -9.60
C LEU A 26 9.95 -8.92 -9.28
N GLU A 27 10.71 -8.31 -10.17
CA GLU A 27 11.21 -6.94 -10.00
C GLU A 27 10.07 -5.92 -9.91
N LEU A 28 9.02 -6.06 -10.74
CA LEU A 28 7.86 -5.18 -10.70
C LEU A 28 7.07 -5.32 -9.39
N ILE A 29 6.87 -6.54 -8.91
CA ILE A 29 6.20 -6.81 -7.64
C ILE A 29 7.03 -6.27 -6.48
N GLU A 30 8.34 -6.51 -6.47
CA GLU A 30 9.25 -5.97 -5.45
C GLU A 30 9.21 -4.44 -5.45
N HIS A 31 9.25 -3.84 -6.65
CA HIS A 31 9.13 -2.39 -6.77
C HIS A 31 7.80 -1.88 -6.21
N ALA A 32 6.69 -2.54 -6.54
CA ALA A 32 5.37 -2.21 -5.99
C ALA A 32 5.37 -2.33 -4.46
N GLN A 33 5.89 -3.42 -3.90
CA GLN A 33 6.01 -3.62 -2.45
C GLN A 33 6.77 -2.50 -1.76
N GLN A 34 7.85 -2.01 -2.38
CA GLN A 34 8.62 -0.89 -1.86
C GLN A 34 7.87 0.44 -1.93
N GLN A 35 7.04 0.66 -2.96
CA GLN A 35 6.28 1.91 -3.14
C GLN A 35 4.99 1.97 -2.30
N CYS A 36 4.29 0.85 -2.13
CA CYS A 36 3.03 0.78 -1.37
C CYS A 36 3.04 -0.31 -0.28
N PRO A 37 3.95 -0.24 0.72
CA PRO A 37 4.12 -1.27 1.73
C PRO A 37 2.89 -1.47 2.63
N ALA A 38 2.04 -0.44 2.78
CA ALA A 38 0.80 -0.56 3.56
C ALA A 38 -0.23 -1.46 2.86
N PHE A 39 -0.29 -1.45 1.53
CA PHE A 39 -1.18 -2.33 0.78
C PHE A 39 -0.78 -3.80 0.98
N PHE A 40 0.48 -4.15 0.75
CA PHE A 40 0.94 -5.53 0.90
C PHE A 40 0.81 -6.03 2.33
N ARG A 41 1.16 -5.24 3.35
CA ARG A 41 0.93 -5.61 4.76
C ARG A 41 -0.53 -5.86 5.11
N LEU A 42 -1.46 -5.17 4.43
CA LEU A 42 -2.88 -5.43 4.61
C LEU A 42 -3.25 -6.79 4.03
N ILE A 43 -2.79 -7.10 2.81
CA ILE A 43 -3.07 -8.37 2.12
C ILE A 43 -2.44 -9.54 2.87
N ASP A 44 -1.15 -9.43 3.25
CA ASP A 44 -0.41 -10.45 4.01
C ASP A 44 -1.14 -10.80 5.32
N ARG A 45 -1.76 -9.81 5.97
CA ARG A 45 -2.52 -10.02 7.21
C ARG A 45 -3.80 -10.80 6.97
N ILE A 46 -4.51 -10.50 5.87
CA ILE A 46 -5.71 -11.24 5.48
C ILE A 46 -5.34 -12.69 5.15
N GLU A 47 -4.29 -12.88 4.36
CA GLU A 47 -3.75 -14.20 4.02
C GLU A 47 -3.40 -14.99 5.28
N GLN A 48 -2.62 -14.38 6.18
CA GLN A 48 -2.23 -14.98 7.44
C GLN A 48 -3.44 -15.34 8.33
N ASP A 49 -4.44 -14.47 8.44
CA ASP A 49 -5.64 -14.76 9.21
C ASP A 49 -6.44 -15.93 8.60
N MET A 50 -6.43 -16.08 7.27
CA MET A 50 -7.03 -17.23 6.58
C MET A 50 -6.22 -18.53 6.75
N GLU A 51 -4.89 -18.47 6.67
CA GLU A 51 -4.00 -19.62 6.93
C GLU A 51 -4.26 -20.21 8.31
N PHE A 52 -4.38 -19.35 9.32
CA PHE A 52 -4.63 -19.76 10.70
C PHE A 52 -6.11 -19.99 11.03
N GLY A 53 -7.02 -19.83 10.07
CA GLY A 53 -8.47 -20.00 10.27
C GLY A 53 -9.07 -19.03 11.29
N ARG A 54 -8.47 -17.85 11.47
CA ARG A 54 -8.95 -16.85 12.43
C ARG A 54 -10.25 -16.24 11.89
N PRO A 55 -11.33 -16.20 12.67
CA PRO A 55 -12.57 -15.59 12.20
C PRO A 55 -12.39 -14.07 12.04
N PRO A 56 -13.09 -13.45 11.07
CA PRO A 56 -13.07 -12.01 10.91
C PRO A 56 -13.67 -11.33 12.14
N ALA A 57 -13.28 -10.08 12.39
CA ALA A 57 -13.77 -9.31 13.54
C ALA A 57 -15.31 -9.16 13.56
N LEU A 58 -15.94 -9.15 12.39
CA LEU A 58 -17.39 -9.20 12.21
C LEU A 58 -17.74 -10.46 11.43
N LYS A 59 -18.69 -11.24 11.95
CA LYS A 59 -19.11 -12.52 11.36
C LYS A 59 -19.47 -12.44 9.87
N ASP A 60 -20.07 -11.32 9.47
CA ASP A 60 -20.65 -11.14 8.13
C ASP A 60 -19.88 -10.11 7.28
N LEU A 61 -18.73 -9.62 7.76
CA LEU A 61 -17.98 -8.55 7.09
C LEU A 61 -16.48 -8.61 7.41
N VAL A 62 -15.66 -8.70 6.38
CA VAL A 62 -14.22 -8.47 6.47
C VAL A 62 -13.97 -6.97 6.36
N PHE A 63 -13.24 -6.40 7.31
CA PHE A 63 -12.84 -5.00 7.30
C PHE A 63 -11.40 -4.88 7.81
N GLU A 64 -10.49 -4.62 6.88
CA GLU A 64 -9.08 -4.43 7.15
C GLU A 64 -8.60 -3.07 6.67
N VAL A 65 -7.68 -2.48 7.42
CA VAL A 65 -7.22 -1.10 7.25
C VAL A 65 -5.74 -1.02 7.55
N ASP A 66 -4.98 -0.37 6.67
CA ASP A 66 -3.56 -0.11 6.88
C ASP A 66 -3.12 1.24 6.27
N LEU A 67 -2.05 1.80 6.81
CA LEU A 67 -1.44 3.08 6.46
C LEU A 67 0.07 3.00 6.70
N GLU A 68 0.90 3.79 6.02
CA GLU A 68 2.33 3.79 6.30
C GLU A 68 2.65 4.29 7.71
N ASN A 69 3.41 3.50 8.47
CA ASN A 69 3.84 3.86 9.84
C ASN A 69 4.73 5.12 9.87
N VAL A 70 5.49 5.35 8.80
CA VAL A 70 6.39 6.50 8.67
C VAL A 70 6.04 7.26 7.41
N VAL A 71 5.53 8.46 7.58
CA VAL A 71 5.06 9.33 6.50
C VAL A 71 6.06 10.45 6.27
N THR A 72 6.40 10.75 5.02
CA THR A 72 7.25 11.90 4.70
C THR A 72 6.52 12.98 3.91
N LYS A 73 5.88 12.60 2.79
CA LYS A 73 5.19 13.54 1.90
C LYS A 73 3.68 13.33 1.84
N ARG A 74 3.27 12.07 1.84
CA ARG A 74 1.88 11.61 1.75
C ARG A 74 1.78 10.26 2.43
N ALA A 75 0.60 9.97 2.96
CA ALA A 75 0.25 8.68 3.52
C ALA A 75 -0.90 8.11 2.69
N ASN A 76 -0.82 6.84 2.32
CA ASN A 76 -1.84 6.13 1.57
C ASN A 76 -2.60 5.21 2.52
N LEU A 77 -3.84 5.59 2.82
CA LEU A 77 -4.77 4.78 3.59
C LEU A 77 -5.41 3.77 2.66
N PHE A 78 -5.20 2.49 2.96
CA PHE A 78 -5.75 1.37 2.25
C PHE A 78 -6.78 0.68 3.13
N VAL A 79 -7.96 0.44 2.56
CA VAL A 79 -9.07 -0.19 3.26
C VAL A 79 -9.65 -1.27 2.38
N PHE A 80 -9.75 -2.46 2.94
CA PHE A 80 -10.37 -3.61 2.31
C PHE A 80 -11.68 -3.94 3.02
N MET A 81 -12.74 -4.08 2.25
CA MET A 81 -14.08 -4.41 2.72
C MET A 81 -14.63 -5.56 1.90
N HIS A 82 -15.08 -6.62 2.55
CA HIS A 82 -15.77 -7.70 1.84
C HIS A 82 -16.98 -8.20 2.65
N ASN A 83 -18.15 -8.13 2.02
CA ASN A 83 -19.40 -8.56 2.62
C ASN A 83 -19.57 -10.07 2.46
N LEU A 84 -19.50 -10.78 3.58
CA LEU A 84 -19.67 -12.24 3.62
C LEU A 84 -21.13 -12.67 3.63
N SER A 85 -22.07 -11.72 3.73
CA SER A 85 -23.50 -12.02 3.75
C SER A 85 -24.10 -12.18 2.35
N LYS A 86 -25.18 -12.95 2.26
CA LYS A 86 -25.95 -13.15 1.01
C LYS A 86 -26.83 -11.95 0.62
N LYS A 87 -26.81 -10.85 1.38
CA LYS A 87 -27.60 -9.65 1.11
C LYS A 87 -26.67 -8.49 0.83
N SER A 88 -27.08 -7.56 -0.03
CA SER A 88 -26.33 -6.33 -0.21
C SER A 88 -26.34 -5.52 1.08
N ARG A 89 -25.22 -4.87 1.39
CA ARG A 89 -25.07 -4.07 2.60
C ARG A 89 -24.48 -2.72 2.24
N THR A 90 -25.19 -1.65 2.59
CA THR A 90 -24.66 -0.29 2.50
C THR A 90 -23.95 0.07 3.78
N VAL A 91 -22.71 0.53 3.67
CA VAL A 91 -21.88 0.96 4.79
C VAL A 91 -21.36 2.37 4.56
N VAL A 92 -21.14 3.10 5.64
CA VAL A 92 -20.55 4.45 5.63
C VAL A 92 -19.16 4.37 6.24
N PHE A 93 -18.17 4.58 5.39
CA PHE A 93 -16.77 4.64 5.75
C PHE A 93 -16.38 6.07 6.12
N ARG A 94 -15.87 6.28 7.33
CA ARG A 94 -15.38 7.58 7.79
C ARG A 94 -13.92 7.52 8.20
N VAL A 95 -13.17 8.53 7.77
CA VAL A 95 -11.79 8.77 8.19
C VAL A 95 -11.75 10.08 8.94
N GLN A 96 -11.07 10.10 10.08
CA GLN A 96 -10.75 11.28 10.85
C GLN A 96 -9.25 11.34 11.05
N SER A 97 -8.63 12.39 10.54
CA SER A 97 -7.18 12.58 10.54
C SER A 97 -6.87 14.05 10.83
N PRO A 98 -6.87 14.47 12.11
CA PRO A 98 -6.72 15.88 12.49
C PRO A 98 -5.45 16.54 11.95
N ASP A 99 -4.35 15.78 11.84
CA ASP A 99 -3.04 16.26 11.39
C ASP A 99 -2.79 16.06 9.88
N PHE A 100 -3.81 15.64 9.11
CA PHE A 100 -3.73 15.44 7.67
C PHE A 100 -4.85 16.14 6.92
N ARG A 101 -4.62 16.42 5.63
CA ARG A 101 -5.65 16.84 4.67
C ARG A 101 -6.01 15.70 3.72
N PRO A 102 -7.31 15.47 3.47
CA PRO A 102 -8.45 16.07 4.17
C PRO A 102 -8.57 15.57 5.62
N ASN A 103 -9.03 16.42 6.54
CA ASN A 103 -9.09 16.10 7.97
C ASN A 103 -10.24 15.14 8.30
N GLN A 104 -11.25 15.11 7.44
CA GLN A 104 -12.35 14.16 7.50
C GLN A 104 -12.75 13.71 6.09
N ILE A 105 -12.99 12.41 5.95
CA ILE A 105 -13.53 11.80 4.73
C ILE A 105 -14.76 11.00 5.14
N SER A 106 -15.82 11.05 4.34
CA SER A 106 -16.97 10.17 4.49
C SER A 106 -17.37 9.65 3.12
N MET A 107 -17.40 8.33 2.96
CA MET A 107 -17.75 7.65 1.72
C MET A 107 -18.80 6.60 2.02
N ARG A 108 -19.77 6.46 1.12
CA ARG A 108 -20.81 5.43 1.21
C ARG A 108 -20.51 4.36 0.17
N TYR A 109 -20.47 3.11 0.61
CA TYR A 109 -20.22 1.96 -0.25
C TYR A 109 -21.43 1.04 -0.20
N ASP A 110 -21.86 0.60 -1.38
CA ASP A 110 -22.86 -0.44 -1.54
C ASP A 110 -22.12 -1.76 -1.81
N LEU A 111 -21.94 -2.56 -0.75
CA LEU A 111 -21.23 -3.83 -0.85
C LEU A 111 -22.15 -4.87 -1.48
N ALA A 112 -21.69 -5.48 -2.56
CA ALA A 112 -22.38 -6.60 -3.20
C ALA A 112 -22.55 -7.76 -2.21
N PRO A 113 -23.58 -8.61 -2.39
CA PRO A 113 -23.66 -9.88 -1.67
C PRO A 113 -22.39 -10.71 -1.90
N GLY A 114 -21.89 -11.36 -0.86
CA GLY A 114 -20.84 -12.36 -0.99
C GLY A 114 -21.34 -13.50 -1.87
N LYS A 115 -20.67 -13.74 -2.99
CA LYS A 115 -21.03 -14.83 -3.94
C LYS A 115 -20.73 -16.19 -3.31
N GLU A 116 -19.58 -16.31 -2.65
CA GLU A 116 -19.13 -17.50 -1.94
C GLU A 116 -18.54 -17.12 -0.59
N MET A 117 -18.59 -18.03 0.38
CA MET A 117 -17.95 -17.84 1.68
C MET A 117 -16.46 -18.13 1.52
N TRP A 118 -15.71 -17.13 1.04
CA TRP A 118 -14.26 -17.23 0.85
C TRP A 118 -13.50 -17.37 2.17
N TRP A 119 -14.15 -17.08 3.31
CA TRP A 119 -13.55 -17.20 4.62
C TRP A 119 -13.75 -18.58 5.24
N SER A 120 -12.65 -19.26 5.58
CA SER A 120 -12.65 -20.52 6.32
C SER A 120 -12.28 -20.29 7.78
N SER A 121 -12.99 -20.92 8.70
CA SER A 121 -12.59 -21.01 10.11
C SER A 121 -11.65 -22.19 10.40
N GLU A 122 -11.38 -23.02 9.38
CA GLU A 122 -10.41 -24.11 9.45
C GLU A 122 -9.11 -23.67 8.79
N SER A 123 -7.98 -24.07 9.38
CA SER A 123 -6.65 -23.81 8.82
C SER A 123 -6.54 -24.42 7.43
N LEU A 124 -6.23 -23.59 6.45
CA LEU A 124 -6.15 -24.02 5.06
C LEU A 124 -4.73 -24.49 4.71
N PRO A 125 -4.58 -25.57 3.93
CA PRO A 125 -3.30 -25.96 3.38
C PRO A 125 -2.81 -24.91 2.36
N ILE A 126 -1.49 -24.71 2.31
CA ILE A 126 -0.84 -23.65 1.51
C ILE A 126 -1.09 -23.83 -0.01
N ALA A 127 -1.15 -25.07 -0.50
CA ALA A 127 -1.48 -25.37 -1.89
C ALA A 127 -2.08 -26.78 -2.02
N ILE A 128 -3.29 -26.87 -2.56
CA ILE A 128 -3.92 -28.12 -3.03
C ILE A 128 -4.55 -27.79 -4.39
N GLU A 129 -4.57 -28.75 -5.32
CA GLU A 129 -5.28 -28.57 -6.60
C GLU A 129 -6.75 -28.22 -6.36
N GLY A 130 -7.15 -27.00 -6.75
CA GLY A 130 -8.52 -26.49 -6.63
C GLY A 130 -8.55 -25.08 -6.02
N ASN A 131 -9.76 -24.55 -5.83
CA ASN A 131 -9.98 -23.21 -5.24
C ASN A 131 -10.16 -23.27 -3.71
N GLU A 132 -9.81 -24.41 -3.10
CA GLU A 132 -9.97 -24.67 -1.66
C GLU A 132 -8.72 -24.35 -0.85
N ASP A 133 -7.62 -24.00 -1.52
CA ASP A 133 -6.38 -23.53 -0.90
C ASP A 133 -6.46 -22.04 -0.51
N VAL A 134 -5.47 -21.58 0.25
CA VAL A 134 -5.37 -20.18 0.68
C VAL A 134 -5.34 -19.26 -0.55
N LEU A 135 -4.57 -19.63 -1.57
CA LEU A 135 -4.39 -18.83 -2.78
C LEU A 135 -5.70 -18.65 -3.57
N GLY A 136 -6.46 -19.73 -3.78
CA GLY A 136 -7.74 -19.70 -4.46
C GLY A 136 -8.77 -18.87 -3.71
N LYS A 137 -8.88 -19.05 -2.39
CA LYS A 137 -9.80 -18.27 -1.55
C LYS A 137 -9.40 -16.80 -1.44
N MET A 138 -8.10 -16.50 -1.34
CA MET A 138 -7.59 -15.12 -1.37
C MET A 138 -7.90 -14.45 -2.71
N THR A 139 -7.71 -15.15 -3.82
CA THR A 139 -8.03 -14.64 -5.16
C THR A 139 -9.53 -14.32 -5.28
N GLY A 140 -10.39 -15.23 -4.81
CA GLY A 140 -11.85 -15.00 -4.76
C GLY A 140 -12.22 -13.81 -3.88
N LEU A 141 -11.59 -13.68 -2.71
CA LEU A 141 -11.81 -12.58 -1.76
C LEU A 141 -11.34 -11.23 -2.32
N LEU A 142 -10.21 -11.17 -3.01
CA LEU A 142 -9.73 -9.94 -3.65
C LEU A 142 -10.59 -9.54 -4.85
N ARG A 143 -11.10 -10.51 -5.61
CA ARG A 143 -12.01 -10.28 -6.74
C ARG A 143 -13.36 -9.73 -6.28
N ASP A 144 -13.96 -10.36 -5.27
CA ASP A 144 -15.29 -9.98 -4.77
C ASP A 144 -15.21 -8.89 -3.68
N GLY A 145 -14.00 -8.52 -3.25
CA GLY A 145 -13.72 -7.49 -2.27
C GLY A 145 -13.82 -6.09 -2.85
N THR A 146 -14.12 -5.12 -1.99
CA THR A 146 -14.10 -3.69 -2.31
C THR A 146 -12.86 -3.06 -1.67
N MET A 147 -11.99 -2.50 -2.50
CA MET A 147 -10.82 -1.76 -2.06
C MET A 147 -11.08 -0.24 -2.12
N ALA A 148 -10.75 0.46 -1.04
CA ALA A 148 -10.72 1.92 -1.01
C ALA A 148 -9.30 2.41 -0.74
N TRP A 149 -8.85 3.38 -1.53
CA TRP A 149 -7.57 4.05 -1.35
C TRP A 149 -7.80 5.55 -1.20
N GLN A 150 -7.27 6.12 -0.12
CA GLN A 150 -7.26 7.57 0.13
C GLN A 150 -5.86 8.06 0.43
N THR A 151 -5.45 9.12 -0.29
CA THR A 151 -4.17 9.79 0.00
C THR A 151 -4.40 10.92 1.01
N LEU A 152 -3.66 10.88 2.12
CA LEU A 152 -3.64 11.86 3.18
C LEU A 152 -2.36 12.68 3.11
N LEU A 153 -2.47 14.01 3.16
CA LEU A 153 -1.33 14.93 3.12
C LEU A 153 -1.06 15.47 4.53
N PRO A 154 0.14 15.22 5.10
CA PRO A 154 0.44 15.69 6.44
C PRO A 154 0.47 17.22 6.52
N GLU A 155 -0.16 17.79 7.55
CA GLU A 155 -0.12 19.23 7.84
C GLU A 155 0.97 19.59 8.87
N ARG A 156 1.33 18.63 9.72
CA ARG A 156 2.28 18.82 10.83
C ARG A 156 3.25 17.64 10.90
N PHE A 157 4.45 17.91 11.41
CA PHE A 157 5.45 16.88 11.69
C PHE A 157 5.28 16.35 13.12
N GLY A 158 5.61 15.07 13.32
CA GLY A 158 5.50 14.41 14.62
C GLY A 158 4.59 13.20 14.58
N GLU A 159 4.20 12.73 15.77
CA GLU A 159 3.21 11.67 15.91
C GLU A 159 1.83 12.22 15.55
N ALA A 160 1.11 11.45 14.73
CA ALA A 160 -0.23 11.75 14.30
C ALA A 160 -1.07 10.49 14.35
N THR A 161 -2.39 10.66 14.45
CA THR A 161 -3.30 9.53 14.54
C THR A 161 -4.39 9.64 13.47
N VAL A 162 -4.60 8.54 12.76
CA VAL A 162 -5.68 8.39 11.80
C VAL A 162 -6.69 7.40 12.36
N SER A 163 -7.93 7.85 12.52
CA SER A 163 -9.04 7.06 13.01
C SER A 163 -9.96 6.71 11.86
N VAL A 164 -10.25 5.43 11.71
CA VAL A 164 -11.06 4.90 10.63
C VAL A 164 -12.23 4.17 11.23
N ARG A 165 -13.43 4.49 10.78
CA ARG A 165 -14.69 3.95 11.29
C ARG A 165 -15.54 3.46 10.14
N LEU A 166 -16.11 2.29 10.32
CA LEU A 166 -17.15 1.77 9.46
C LEU A 166 -18.47 1.80 10.24
N GLU A 167 -19.45 2.47 9.67
CA GLU A 167 -20.75 2.72 10.27
C GLU A 167 -21.86 2.16 9.38
N GLU A 168 -23.01 1.84 9.98
CA GLU A 168 -24.25 1.64 9.23
C GLU A 168 -24.81 2.98 8.75
N VAL A 169 -25.78 2.92 7.84
CA VAL A 169 -26.49 4.12 7.35
C VAL A 169 -27.26 4.83 8.49
N SER A 170 -27.65 4.10 9.53
CA SER A 170 -28.24 4.67 10.76
C SER A 170 -27.27 5.55 11.55
N GLY A 171 -25.95 5.40 11.33
CA GLY A 171 -24.89 6.02 12.14
C GLY A 171 -24.33 5.11 13.23
N ASP A 172 -24.81 3.87 13.35
CA ASP A 172 -24.29 2.90 14.31
C ASP A 172 -22.89 2.44 13.92
N LEU A 173 -21.96 2.41 14.87
CA LEU A 173 -20.59 1.96 14.65
C LEU A 173 -20.55 0.44 14.50
N LEU A 174 -20.07 -0.05 13.36
CA LEU A 174 -19.79 -1.47 13.14
C LEU A 174 -18.42 -1.86 13.68
N ILE A 175 -17.39 -1.14 13.23
CA ILE A 175 -16.01 -1.42 13.58
C ILE A 175 -15.17 -0.16 13.39
N GLY A 176 -14.18 0.03 14.25
CA GLY A 176 -13.22 1.13 14.14
C GLY A 176 -11.79 0.65 14.33
N ARG A 177 -10.86 1.31 13.65
CA ARG A 177 -9.42 1.11 13.80
C ARG A 177 -8.76 2.47 13.99
N GLN A 178 -7.75 2.51 14.85
CA GLN A 178 -6.93 3.70 15.07
C GLN A 178 -5.49 3.35 14.72
N ILE A 179 -4.88 4.15 13.85
CA ILE A 179 -3.52 3.94 13.37
C ILE A 179 -2.67 5.12 13.80
N ASN A 180 -1.57 4.82 14.50
CA ASN A 180 -0.58 5.82 14.86
C ASN A 180 0.50 5.86 13.79
N VAL A 181 0.79 7.06 13.30
CA VAL A 181 1.79 7.30 12.26
C VAL A 181 2.76 8.35 12.71
N ASN A 182 3.99 8.25 12.24
CA ASN A 182 5.05 9.22 12.52
C ASN A 182 5.38 9.99 11.25
N VAL A 183 5.02 11.28 11.24
CA VAL A 183 5.33 12.19 10.14
C VAL A 183 6.73 12.75 10.30
N ARG A 184 7.65 12.30 9.45
CA ARG A 184 9.05 12.70 9.44
C ARG A 184 9.33 13.80 8.44
N ASN A 185 10.13 14.76 8.87
CA ASN A 185 10.62 15.81 8.00
C ASN A 185 11.83 15.32 7.16
N GLU A 186 11.70 15.33 5.82
CA GLU A 186 12.81 15.03 4.90
C GLU A 186 13.81 16.19 4.74
N PHE A 187 13.56 17.36 5.34
CA PHE A 187 14.43 18.53 5.22
C PHE A 187 15.87 18.22 5.63
N ARG A 188 16.09 17.44 6.69
CA ARG A 188 17.46 17.05 7.10
C ARG A 188 18.18 16.22 6.03
N ARG A 189 17.47 15.32 5.34
CA ARG A 189 18.05 14.50 4.26
C ARG A 189 18.36 15.35 3.03
N ARG A 190 17.47 16.28 2.68
CA ARG A 190 17.67 17.24 1.59
C ARG A 190 18.83 18.20 1.89
N LEU A 191 18.87 18.75 3.10
CA LEU A 191 19.94 19.64 3.55
C LEU A 191 21.29 18.93 3.54
N ARG A 192 21.37 17.70 4.08
CA ARG A 192 22.60 16.89 4.02
C ARG A 192 23.06 16.68 2.58
N ARG A 193 22.15 16.34 1.68
CA ARG A 193 22.49 16.16 0.25
C ARG A 193 23.03 17.44 -0.38
N ILE A 194 22.39 18.59 -0.12
CA ILE A 194 22.86 19.89 -0.63
C ILE A 194 24.24 20.23 -0.07
N VAL A 195 24.45 20.03 1.24
CA VAL A 195 25.75 20.29 1.88
C VAL A 195 26.83 19.40 1.26
N THR A 196 26.61 18.08 1.17
CA THR A 196 27.58 17.16 0.56
C THR A 196 27.91 17.55 -0.89
N LEU A 197 26.91 17.91 -1.68
CA LEU A 197 27.09 18.32 -3.07
C LEU A 197 27.87 19.65 -3.16
N SER A 198 27.56 20.61 -2.29
CA SER A 198 28.28 21.89 -2.24
C SER A 198 29.75 21.71 -1.83
N THR A 199 30.03 20.82 -0.87
CA THR A 199 31.40 20.52 -0.44
C THR A 199 32.19 19.86 -1.57
N GLN A 200 31.59 18.91 -2.30
CA GLN A 200 32.23 18.27 -3.44
C GLN A 200 32.54 19.26 -4.56
N VAL A 201 31.58 20.13 -4.90
CA VAL A 201 31.80 21.17 -5.92
C VAL A 201 32.90 22.13 -5.50
N MET A 202 32.85 22.68 -4.27
CA MET A 202 33.92 23.57 -3.78
C MET A 202 35.28 22.90 -3.77
N GLY A 203 35.37 21.65 -3.29
CA GLY A 203 36.61 20.88 -3.29
C GLY A 203 37.18 20.68 -4.70
N SER A 204 36.33 20.34 -5.67
CA SER A 204 36.74 20.20 -7.07
C SER A 204 37.22 21.52 -7.69
N LEU A 205 36.58 22.63 -7.31
CA LEU A 205 36.93 23.97 -7.79
C LEU A 205 38.29 24.43 -7.22
N VAL A 206 38.57 24.12 -5.95
CA VAL A 206 39.87 24.39 -5.33
C VAL A 206 40.98 23.59 -5.98
N ILE A 207 40.77 22.28 -6.22
CA ILE A 207 41.76 21.41 -6.86
C ILE A 207 42.05 21.90 -8.29
N THR A 208 41.01 22.18 -9.07
CA THR A 208 41.17 22.67 -10.45
C THR A 208 41.88 24.02 -10.48
N LEU A 209 41.51 24.97 -9.61
CA LEU A 209 42.21 26.25 -9.52
C LEU A 209 43.68 26.08 -9.13
N ALA A 210 43.98 25.22 -8.15
CA ALA A 210 45.36 24.93 -7.74
C ALA A 210 46.18 24.34 -8.91
N THR A 211 45.62 23.38 -9.65
CA THR A 211 46.31 22.80 -10.82
C THR A 211 46.52 23.82 -11.95
N VAL A 212 45.59 24.77 -12.15
CA VAL A 212 45.75 25.83 -13.16
C VAL A 212 46.84 26.81 -12.75
N LEU A 213 46.91 27.19 -11.47
CA LEU A 213 47.96 28.06 -10.95
C LEU A 213 49.34 27.39 -11.07
N GLU A 214 49.46 26.11 -10.72
CA GLU A 214 50.70 25.35 -10.86
C GLU A 214 51.13 25.22 -12.33
N MET A 215 50.18 24.99 -13.25
CA MET A 215 50.45 24.99 -14.69
C MET A 215 50.91 26.36 -15.21
N LEU A 216 50.33 27.46 -14.73
CA LEU A 216 50.78 28.81 -15.09
C LEU A 216 52.21 29.09 -14.63
N GLU A 217 52.56 28.69 -13.40
CA GLU A 217 53.94 28.79 -12.89
C GLU A 217 54.93 27.97 -13.72
N ILE A 218 54.56 26.75 -14.13
CA ILE A 218 55.42 25.86 -14.93
C ILE A 218 55.63 26.39 -16.37
N PHE A 219 54.59 26.95 -16.99
CA PHE A 219 54.64 27.43 -18.39
C PHE A 219 55.10 28.88 -18.54
N ASN A 220 55.37 29.59 -17.44
CA ASN A 220 55.99 30.91 -17.38
C ASN A 220 55.36 31.95 -18.34
N VAL A 221 54.04 32.15 -18.18
CA VAL A 221 53.33 33.40 -18.48
C VAL A 221 52.98 34.09 -17.18
#